data_AF-A0A3L9HLK6-F1
#
_entry.id   AF-A0A3L9HLK6-F1
#
_cell.length_a   1.000
_cell.length_b   1.000
_cell.length_c   1.000
_cell.angle_alpha   90.00
_cell.angle_beta   90.00
_cell.angle_gamma   90.00
#
_symmetry.space_group_name_H-M   'P 1'
#
loop_
_entity.id
_entity.type
_entity.pdbx_description
1 polymer ?
#
loop_
_entity_poly.entity_id
_entity_poly.type
_entity_poly.pdbx_seq_one_letter_code
_entity_poly.pdbx_strand_id
1 'polypeptide(L)'
;MSGSNTAISRRRLLQGAGAMWLLSVSQVSLAAVSQVVAVRVWPASSYTRVTVESNRQLKYKQFALSNPERVVVDIEDVNLNSVLKGMAAQIRADDPFIKSARVGQFDPQTVRMVFELKQNVKPQLFALAPVAGFKERLVMDLYPANAQDMQDPLLALLEDYNKGDLEKQVPPAQSGPQPGKAGRDRPIVIMLDPGHGGEDSGAVGKYKTREKDVVLQIARRLRSLIEKEGNMKVYMTRNEDIFIP
;
A
#
# COMPACT_ATOMS: atom_id res chain seq x y z
N MET A 1 -5.77 64.25 53.22
CA MET A 1 -7.02 63.51 53.54
C MET A 1 -7.87 63.60 52.27
N SER A 2 -8.27 62.56 51.57
CA SER A 2 -8.87 61.30 52.00
C SER A 2 -8.66 60.25 50.90
N GLY A 3 -8.27 59.03 51.27
CA GLY A 3 -8.12 57.90 50.36
C GLY A 3 -9.45 57.22 50.07
N SER A 4 -9.74 56.96 48.79
CA SER A 4 -10.91 56.18 48.38
C SER A 4 -10.58 54.69 48.37
N ASN A 5 -11.00 53.96 49.41
CA ASN A 5 -10.98 52.50 49.44
C ASN A 5 -12.26 51.95 48.78
N THR A 6 -12.14 51.40 47.57
CA THR A 6 -13.22 50.63 46.94
C THR A 6 -13.23 49.21 47.53
N ALA A 7 -14.09 48.96 48.51
CA ALA A 7 -14.29 47.64 49.09
C ALA A 7 -15.03 46.73 48.08
N ILE A 8 -14.31 45.76 47.52
CA ILE A 8 -14.88 44.71 46.67
C ILE A 8 -15.77 43.82 47.56
N SER A 9 -17.07 43.78 47.27
CA SER A 9 -18.05 42.98 48.02
C SER A 9 -17.74 41.49 47.93
N ARG A 10 -17.74 40.79 49.08
CA ARG A 10 -17.55 39.33 49.20
C ARG A 10 -18.45 38.53 48.25
N ARG A 11 -19.62 39.06 47.89
CA ARG A 11 -20.58 38.43 46.97
C ARG A 11 -20.10 38.46 45.51
N ARG A 12 -19.38 39.51 45.09
CA ARG A 12 -18.74 39.58 43.75
C ARG A 12 -17.50 38.69 43.67
N LEU A 13 -16.76 38.54 44.77
CA LEU A 13 -15.63 37.59 44.86
C LEU A 13 -16.09 36.13 44.73
N LEU A 14 -17.19 35.76 45.39
CA LEU A 14 -17.75 34.40 45.30
C LEU A 14 -18.36 34.09 43.92
N GLN A 15 -19.01 35.08 43.28
CA GLN A 15 -19.52 34.93 41.91
C GLN A 15 -18.39 34.85 40.87
N GLY A 16 -17.28 35.56 41.08
CA GLY A 16 -16.08 35.44 40.23
C GLY A 16 -15.34 34.11 40.36
N ALA A 17 -15.27 33.56 41.58
CA ALA A 17 -14.61 32.27 41.83
C ALA A 17 -15.34 31.08 41.18
N GLY A 18 -16.69 31.09 41.17
CA GLY A 18 -17.49 30.07 40.48
C GLY A 18 -17.38 30.13 38.96
N ALA A 19 -17.27 31.33 38.38
CA ALA A 19 -17.08 31.52 36.94
C ALA A 19 -15.67 31.09 36.47
N MET A 20 -14.65 31.26 37.30
CA MET A 20 -13.29 30.78 37.01
C MET A 20 -13.17 29.24 37.04
N TRP A 21 -13.95 28.55 37.86
CA TRP A 21 -13.98 27.08 37.91
C TRP A 21 -14.71 26.43 36.72
N LEU A 22 -15.62 27.15 36.06
CA LEU A 22 -16.31 26.67 34.86
C LEU A 22 -15.48 26.84 33.58
N LEU A 23 -14.45 27.69 33.61
CA LEU A 23 -13.52 27.91 32.49
C LEU A 23 -12.23 27.08 32.59
N SER A 24 -12.04 26.31 33.67
CA SER A 24 -10.92 25.36 33.82
C SER A 24 -11.25 23.95 33.33
N VAL A 25 -12.34 23.77 32.58
CA VAL A 25 -12.51 22.57 31.75
C VAL A 25 -11.54 22.72 30.58
N SER A 26 -10.28 22.36 30.80
CA SER A 26 -9.38 22.09 29.71
C SER A 26 -10.10 21.09 28.80
N GLN A 27 -10.31 21.47 27.55
CA GLN A 27 -10.60 20.48 26.53
C GLN A 27 -9.35 19.61 26.46
N VAL A 28 -9.27 18.58 27.30
CA VAL A 28 -8.42 17.43 27.06
C VAL A 28 -8.95 16.91 25.73
N SER A 29 -8.29 17.38 24.67
CA SER A 29 -8.53 16.92 23.33
C SER A 29 -8.16 15.46 23.39
N LEU A 30 -9.16 14.59 23.57
CA LEU A 30 -9.01 13.17 23.37
C LEU A 30 -8.61 13.04 21.91
N ALA A 31 -7.30 12.98 21.66
CA ALA A 31 -6.78 12.67 20.35
C ALA A 31 -7.40 11.32 19.99
N ALA A 32 -8.31 11.32 19.01
CA ALA A 32 -8.95 10.10 18.59
C ALA A 32 -7.86 9.13 18.12
N VAL A 33 -7.80 7.97 18.76
CA VAL A 33 -6.83 6.90 18.48
C VAL A 33 -6.93 6.52 17.01
N SER A 34 -5.77 6.28 16.37
CA SER A 34 -5.75 5.80 14.99
C SER A 34 -6.34 4.39 14.96
N GLN A 35 -7.29 4.17 14.08
CA GLN A 35 -7.98 2.90 13.94
C GLN A 35 -7.74 2.35 12.54
N VAL A 36 -7.19 1.13 12.50
CA VAL A 36 -7.09 0.33 11.28
C VAL A 36 -8.48 -0.23 10.95
N VAL A 37 -8.95 0.05 9.73
CA VAL A 37 -10.28 -0.34 9.24
C VAL A 37 -10.22 -1.47 8.23
N ALA A 38 -9.11 -1.64 7.53
CA ALA A 38 -8.87 -2.78 6.66
C ALA A 38 -7.38 -3.11 6.59
N VAL A 39 -7.07 -4.38 6.39
CA VAL A 39 -5.76 -4.86 5.96
C VAL A 39 -5.98 -5.70 4.71
N ARG A 40 -5.12 -5.54 3.71
CA ARG A 40 -5.15 -6.30 2.45
C ARG A 40 -3.74 -6.76 2.09
N VAL A 41 -3.63 -7.96 1.52
CA VAL A 41 -2.38 -8.55 1.04
C VAL A 41 -2.57 -9.00 -0.41
N TRP A 42 -1.70 -8.54 -1.29
CA TRP A 42 -1.70 -8.84 -2.73
C TRP A 42 -0.40 -9.56 -3.08
N PRO A 43 -0.37 -10.89 -3.04
CA PRO A 43 0.79 -11.64 -3.49
C PRO A 43 0.87 -11.65 -5.01
N ALA A 44 2.04 -11.31 -5.53
CA ALA A 44 2.38 -11.43 -6.94
C ALA A 44 3.87 -11.76 -7.09
N SER A 45 4.29 -12.26 -8.26
CA SER A 45 5.65 -12.72 -8.47
C SER A 45 6.70 -11.61 -8.37
N SER A 46 6.41 -10.41 -8.88
CA SER A 46 7.36 -9.28 -8.85
C SER A 46 7.46 -8.60 -7.48
N TYR A 47 6.36 -8.51 -6.73
CA TYR A 47 6.34 -8.03 -5.34
C TYR A 47 5.05 -8.46 -4.63
N THR A 48 5.11 -8.65 -3.31
CA THR A 48 3.88 -8.71 -2.48
C THR A 48 3.58 -7.33 -1.90
N ARG A 49 2.35 -6.84 -2.08
CA ARG A 49 1.86 -5.60 -1.44
C ARG A 49 1.06 -5.92 -0.20
N VAL A 50 1.40 -5.25 0.90
CA VAL A 50 0.55 -5.18 2.10
C VAL A 50 0.02 -3.75 2.22
N THR A 51 -1.29 -3.61 2.39
CA THR A 51 -1.94 -2.31 2.57
C THR A 51 -2.71 -2.31 3.89
N VAL A 52 -2.44 -1.30 4.71
CA VAL A 52 -3.14 -1.05 5.97
C VAL A 52 -3.92 0.24 5.81
N GLU A 53 -5.24 0.16 5.79
CA GLU A 53 -6.15 1.30 5.68
C GLU A 53 -6.61 1.75 7.07
N SER A 54 -6.59 3.06 7.32
CA SER A 54 -6.89 3.65 8.62
C SER A 54 -7.74 4.92 8.49
N ASN A 55 -8.34 5.35 9.59
CA ASN A 55 -9.09 6.61 9.66
C ASN A 55 -8.19 7.86 9.68
N ARG A 56 -6.90 7.71 9.94
CA ARG A 56 -5.88 8.76 10.08
C ARG A 56 -4.55 8.25 9.57
N GLN A 57 -3.67 9.16 9.14
CA GLN A 57 -2.33 8.81 8.72
C GLN A 57 -1.57 8.11 9.85
N LEU A 58 -0.96 6.97 9.54
CA LEU A 58 -0.24 6.13 10.51
C LEU A 58 1.21 6.59 10.64
N LYS A 59 1.69 6.70 11.87
CA LYS A 59 3.12 6.77 12.16
C LYS A 59 3.65 5.35 12.28
N TYR A 60 4.78 5.06 11.64
CA TYR A 60 5.32 3.72 11.61
C TYR A 60 6.84 3.69 11.64
N LYS A 61 7.37 2.56 12.09
CA LYS A 61 8.78 2.19 11.97
C LYS A 61 8.88 0.83 11.32
N GLN A 62 9.80 0.69 10.37
CA GLN A 62 10.10 -0.58 9.73
C GLN A 62 11.55 -0.97 10.02
N PHE A 63 11.76 -2.25 10.27
CA PHE A 63 13.09 -2.83 10.42
C PHE A 63 13.07 -4.32 10.03
N ALA A 64 14.25 -4.88 9.81
CA ALA A 64 14.43 -6.30 9.53
C ALA A 64 14.98 -7.04 10.76
N LEU A 65 14.63 -8.32 10.87
CA LEU A 65 15.25 -9.25 11.81
C LEU A 65 15.70 -10.50 11.05
N SER A 66 16.80 -11.09 11.47
CA SER A 66 17.29 -12.36 10.92
C SER A 66 16.95 -13.53 11.85
N ASN A 67 17.18 -14.76 11.37
CA ASN A 67 17.01 -16.01 12.12
C ASN A 67 15.62 -16.20 12.79
N PRO A 68 14.51 -16.36 12.03
CA PRO A 68 14.42 -16.32 10.56
C PRO A 68 14.31 -14.89 10.03
N GLU A 69 14.53 -14.73 8.72
CA GLU A 69 14.35 -13.46 8.01
C GLU A 69 12.91 -12.95 8.14
N ARG A 70 12.79 -11.72 8.64
CA ARG A 70 11.52 -11.08 8.97
C ARG A 70 11.55 -9.60 8.64
N VAL A 71 10.43 -9.10 8.15
CA VAL A 71 10.12 -7.66 8.12
C VAL A 71 9.16 -7.36 9.27
N VAL A 72 9.50 -6.35 10.06
CA VAL A 72 8.68 -5.89 11.19
C VAL A 72 8.23 -4.46 10.91
N VAL A 73 6.95 -4.21 11.12
CA VAL A 73 6.34 -2.88 11.05
C VAL A 73 5.65 -2.60 12.38
N ASP A 74 6.16 -1.59 13.08
CA ASP A 74 5.53 -1.03 14.27
C ASP A 74 4.66 0.15 13.86
N ILE A 75 3.41 0.17 14.29
CA ILE A 75 2.44 1.21 14.00
C ILE A 75 2.03 1.86 15.32
N GLU A 76 2.37 3.14 15.48
CA GLU A 76 2.13 3.93 16.68
C GLU A 76 0.70 4.51 16.70
N ASP A 77 0.23 4.85 17.90
CA ASP A 77 -1.10 5.38 18.18
C ASP A 77 -2.26 4.46 17.72
N VAL A 78 -2.03 3.14 17.70
CA VAL A 78 -3.02 2.12 17.25
C VAL A 78 -3.24 1.06 18.34
N ASN A 79 -4.51 0.71 18.53
CA ASN A 79 -4.92 -0.45 19.33
C ASN A 79 -5.23 -1.66 18.44
N LEU A 80 -4.79 -2.84 18.87
CA LEU A 80 -5.06 -4.10 18.23
C LEU A 80 -6.57 -4.37 18.21
N ASN A 81 -7.12 -4.57 17.02
CA ASN A 81 -8.54 -4.83 16.81
C ASN A 81 -8.75 -6.12 15.99
N SER A 82 -10.02 -6.47 15.74
CA SER A 82 -10.39 -7.68 14.98
C SER A 82 -9.85 -7.67 13.53
N VAL A 83 -9.78 -6.50 12.89
CA VAL A 83 -9.25 -6.34 11.53
C VAL A 83 -7.79 -6.76 11.47
N LEU A 84 -6.97 -6.22 12.38
CA LEU A 84 -5.55 -6.56 12.47
C LEU A 84 -5.36 -8.03 12.83
N LYS A 85 -6.11 -8.56 13.82
CA LYS A 85 -6.04 -9.99 14.20
C LYS A 85 -6.35 -10.92 13.02
N GLY A 86 -7.20 -10.50 12.09
CA GLY A 86 -7.52 -11.26 10.86
C GLY A 86 -6.42 -11.28 9.80
N MET A 87 -5.39 -10.44 9.91
CA MET A 87 -4.31 -10.32 8.91
C MET A 87 -3.61 -11.65 8.62
N ALA A 88 -3.34 -12.46 9.65
CA ALA A 88 -2.65 -13.73 9.48
C ALA A 88 -3.38 -14.68 8.52
N ALA A 89 -4.71 -14.63 8.48
CA ALA A 89 -5.54 -15.44 7.60
C ALA A 89 -5.53 -14.97 6.14
N GLN A 90 -5.01 -13.77 5.85
CA GLN A 90 -4.86 -13.27 4.49
C GLN A 90 -3.59 -13.75 3.81
N ILE A 91 -2.63 -14.29 4.57
CA ILE A 91 -1.39 -14.81 4.00
C ILE A 91 -1.69 -16.13 3.32
N ARG A 92 -1.56 -16.13 2.00
CA ARG A 92 -1.80 -17.32 1.18
C ARG A 92 -0.56 -18.21 1.20
N ALA A 93 -0.78 -19.52 1.11
CA ALA A 93 0.32 -20.49 1.06
C ALA A 93 1.24 -20.28 -0.16
N ASP A 94 0.70 -19.75 -1.25
CA ASP A 94 1.38 -19.45 -2.52
C ASP A 94 1.99 -18.03 -2.59
N ASP A 95 1.94 -17.23 -1.52
CA ASP A 95 2.61 -15.92 -1.49
C ASP A 95 4.13 -16.09 -1.70
N PRO A 96 4.75 -15.48 -2.73
CA PRO A 96 6.16 -15.72 -3.03
C PRO A 96 7.14 -15.07 -2.02
N PHE A 97 6.67 -14.12 -1.21
CA PHE A 97 7.51 -13.34 -0.31
C PHE A 97 7.21 -13.62 1.16
N ILE A 98 5.94 -13.72 1.54
CA ILE A 98 5.50 -13.86 2.93
C ILE A 98 5.20 -15.32 3.22
N LYS A 99 5.89 -15.89 4.21
CA LYS A 99 5.64 -17.25 4.71
C LYS A 99 4.53 -17.28 5.75
N SER A 100 4.56 -16.34 6.68
CA SER A 100 3.55 -16.18 7.72
C SER A 100 3.51 -14.74 8.21
N ALA A 101 2.38 -14.32 8.79
CA ALA A 101 2.26 -13.02 9.41
C ALA A 101 1.70 -13.16 10.83
N ARG A 102 2.23 -12.35 11.74
CA ARG A 102 1.77 -12.23 13.13
C ARG A 102 1.50 -10.77 13.44
N VAL A 103 0.53 -10.54 14.31
CA VAL A 103 0.24 -9.20 14.81
C VAL A 103 0.01 -9.26 16.31
N GLY A 104 0.43 -8.24 17.03
CA GLY A 104 0.21 -8.13 18.46
C GLY A 104 0.29 -6.70 18.94
N GLN A 105 -0.34 -6.42 20.09
CA GLN A 105 -0.09 -5.19 20.83
C GLN A 105 1.31 -5.32 21.46
N PHE A 106 2.28 -4.53 20.97
CA PHE A 106 3.66 -4.58 21.47
C PHE A 106 3.80 -3.78 22.77
N ASP A 107 3.16 -2.62 22.81
CA ASP A 107 3.04 -1.75 23.98
C ASP A 107 1.67 -1.03 23.95
N PRO A 108 1.27 -0.26 24.99
CA PRO A 108 -0.06 0.37 25.06
C PRO A 108 -0.45 1.29 23.89
N GLN A 109 0.49 1.75 23.06
CA GLN A 109 0.24 2.63 21.92
C GLN A 109 0.70 2.02 20.58
N THR A 110 1.44 0.92 20.60
CA THR A 110 2.04 0.34 19.38
C THR A 110 1.52 -1.05 19.07
N VAL A 111 1.02 -1.23 17.85
CA VAL A 111 0.80 -2.55 17.25
C VAL A 111 2.02 -2.95 16.43
N ARG A 112 2.53 -4.16 16.65
CA ARG A 112 3.62 -4.75 15.88
C ARG A 112 3.08 -5.79 14.91
N MET A 113 3.38 -5.61 13.64
CA MET A 113 3.15 -6.56 12.55
C MET A 113 4.48 -7.21 12.19
N VAL A 114 4.53 -8.54 12.17
CA VAL A 114 5.74 -9.33 11.85
C VAL A 114 5.43 -10.23 10.68
N PHE A 115 6.21 -10.11 9.62
CA PHE A 115 6.13 -10.95 8.42
C PHE A 115 7.37 -11.83 8.36
N GLU A 116 7.21 -13.14 8.53
CA GLU A 116 8.26 -14.12 8.26
C GLU A 116 8.38 -14.29 6.75
N LEU A 117 9.59 -14.25 6.21
CA LEU A 117 9.84 -14.20 4.78
C LEU A 117 10.23 -15.55 4.19
N LYS A 118 9.95 -15.75 2.90
CA LYS A 118 10.42 -16.89 2.10
C LYS A 118 11.76 -16.63 1.41
N GLN A 119 12.11 -15.36 1.22
CA GLN A 119 13.31 -14.90 0.53
C GLN A 119 13.71 -13.52 1.04
N ASN A 120 14.93 -13.08 0.73
CA ASN A 120 15.40 -11.75 1.08
C ASN A 120 14.64 -10.69 0.27
N VAL A 121 14.22 -9.63 0.95
CA VAL A 121 13.42 -8.55 0.35
C VAL A 121 14.05 -7.19 0.59
N LYS A 122 13.69 -6.24 -0.26
CA LYS A 122 13.94 -4.81 -0.10
C LYS A 122 12.59 -4.11 0.07
N PRO A 123 12.12 -3.91 1.32
CA PRO A 123 10.82 -3.30 1.57
C PRO A 123 10.79 -1.83 1.13
N GLN A 124 9.69 -1.41 0.54
CA GLN A 124 9.41 0.00 0.26
C GLN A 124 8.08 0.38 0.89
N LEU A 125 8.10 1.41 1.76
CA LEU A 125 6.93 1.86 2.50
C LEU A 125 6.61 3.30 2.16
N PHE A 126 5.32 3.58 1.93
CA PHE A 126 4.82 4.92 1.66
C PHE A 126 3.37 5.06 2.12
N ALA A 127 2.96 6.30 2.39
CA ALA A 127 1.59 6.62 2.77
C ALA A 127 0.82 7.21 1.58
N LEU A 128 -0.44 6.84 1.44
CA LEU A 128 -1.37 7.41 0.46
C LEU A 128 -2.51 8.11 1.19
N ALA A 129 -2.76 9.36 0.80
CA ALA A 129 -3.90 10.13 1.26
C ALA A 129 -5.24 9.50 0.80
N PRO A 130 -6.38 9.90 1.39
CA PRO A 130 -7.69 9.42 1.00
C PRO A 130 -8.01 9.80 -0.46
N VAL A 131 -8.38 8.80 -1.27
CA VAL A 131 -8.81 9.01 -2.67
C VAL A 131 -9.66 7.83 -3.13
N ALA A 132 -10.59 8.08 -4.06
CA ALA A 132 -11.43 7.06 -4.70
C ALA A 132 -12.21 6.15 -3.72
N GLY A 133 -12.65 6.73 -2.59
CA GLY A 133 -13.41 6.01 -1.56
C GLY A 133 -12.56 5.25 -0.54
N PHE A 134 -11.24 5.16 -0.73
CA PHE A 134 -10.31 4.67 0.28
C PHE A 134 -9.93 5.78 1.26
N LYS A 135 -9.68 5.40 2.51
CA LYS A 135 -9.13 6.29 3.54
C LYS A 135 -7.60 6.39 3.44
N GLU A 136 -6.97 6.84 4.52
CA GLU A 136 -5.52 6.85 4.67
C GLU A 136 -4.98 5.43 4.55
N ARG A 137 -3.88 5.26 3.82
CA ARG A 137 -3.27 3.94 3.61
C ARG A 137 -1.78 4.00 3.87
N LEU A 138 -1.29 3.06 4.67
CA LEU A 138 0.12 2.69 4.70
C LEU A 138 0.31 1.50 3.75
N VAL A 139 1.16 1.67 2.74
CA VAL A 139 1.48 0.65 1.74
C VAL A 139 2.90 0.17 1.98
N MET A 140 3.09 -1.15 1.98
CA MET A 140 4.39 -1.81 2.03
C MET A 140 4.51 -2.80 0.86
N ASP A 141 5.45 -2.53 -0.03
CA ASP A 141 5.80 -3.43 -1.12
C ASP A 141 7.07 -4.19 -0.79
N LEU A 142 7.01 -5.52 -0.91
CA LEU A 142 8.13 -6.42 -0.66
C LEU A 142 8.71 -6.88 -2.00
N TYR A 143 9.67 -6.10 -2.52
CA TYR A 143 10.46 -6.49 -3.70
C TYR A 143 11.56 -7.48 -3.30
N PRO A 144 12.00 -8.38 -4.19
CA PRO A 144 13.15 -9.23 -3.90
C PRO A 144 14.43 -8.39 -3.79
N ALA A 145 15.32 -8.77 -2.86
CA ALA A 145 16.58 -8.05 -2.67
C ALA A 145 17.53 -8.18 -3.88
N ASN A 146 17.46 -9.30 -4.60
CA ASN A 146 18.30 -9.63 -5.75
C ASN A 146 17.51 -9.57 -7.06
N ALA A 147 16.86 -8.44 -7.33
CA ALA A 147 16.05 -8.23 -8.53
C ALA A 147 16.83 -8.44 -9.84
N GLN A 148 18.11 -8.05 -9.86
CA GLN A 148 18.99 -8.10 -11.03
C GLN A 148 19.25 -9.54 -11.52
N ASP A 149 19.28 -10.51 -10.60
CA ASP A 149 19.53 -11.92 -10.93
C ASP A 149 18.29 -12.58 -11.54
N MET A 150 17.10 -12.02 -11.30
CA MET A 150 15.82 -12.63 -11.66
C MET A 150 15.44 -12.45 -13.13
N GLN A 151 16.19 -11.65 -13.90
CA GLN A 151 15.94 -11.36 -15.32
C GLN A 151 14.47 -11.02 -15.61
N ASP A 152 13.77 -10.40 -14.65
CA ASP A 152 12.39 -9.96 -14.79
C ASP A 152 12.39 -8.51 -15.33
N PRO A 153 11.98 -8.29 -16.60
CA PRO A 153 11.96 -6.95 -17.18
C PRO A 153 10.98 -6.01 -16.48
N LEU A 154 9.87 -6.53 -15.93
CA LEU A 154 8.89 -5.71 -15.23
C LEU A 154 9.49 -5.19 -13.92
N LEU A 155 10.20 -6.05 -13.19
CA LEU A 155 10.84 -5.69 -11.95
C LEU A 155 11.88 -4.59 -12.14
N ALA A 156 12.68 -4.66 -13.21
CA ALA A 156 13.63 -3.60 -13.57
C ALA A 156 12.94 -2.24 -13.78
N LEU A 157 11.82 -2.22 -14.51
CA LEU A 157 11.04 -1.00 -14.75
C LEU A 157 10.45 -0.43 -13.45
N LEU A 158 9.95 -1.30 -12.56
CA LEU A 158 9.41 -0.89 -11.26
C LEU A 158 10.50 -0.31 -10.34
N GLU A 159 11.70 -0.90 -10.34
CA GLU A 159 12.83 -0.36 -9.57
C GLU A 159 13.22 1.06 -10.01
N ASP A 160 13.26 1.31 -11.32
CA ASP A 160 13.60 2.63 -11.85
C ASP A 160 12.47 3.65 -11.64
N TYR A 161 11.21 3.21 -11.70
CA TYR A 161 10.06 4.02 -11.25
C TYR A 161 10.18 4.46 -9.81
N ASN A 162 10.51 3.52 -8.92
CA ASN A 162 10.64 3.78 -7.49
C ASN A 162 11.83 4.69 -7.15
N LYS A 163 12.85 4.77 -8.00
CA LYS A 163 13.95 5.73 -7.88
C LYS A 163 13.60 7.13 -8.39
N GLY A 164 12.42 7.31 -9.02
CA GLY A 164 12.06 8.55 -9.72
C GLY A 164 12.83 8.73 -11.03
N ASP A 165 13.42 7.66 -11.56
CA ASP A 165 14.36 7.68 -12.67
C ASP A 165 13.72 7.21 -13.99
N LEU A 166 12.39 7.14 -14.12
CA LEU A 166 11.75 6.74 -15.40
C LEU A 166 12.16 7.61 -16.59
N GLU A 167 12.53 8.87 -16.34
CA GLU A 167 12.99 9.79 -17.38
C GLU A 167 14.47 9.57 -17.76
N LYS A 168 15.24 8.72 -17.03
CA LYS A 168 16.58 8.30 -17.43
C LYS A 168 16.50 7.29 -18.58
N GLN A 169 16.24 7.86 -19.76
CA GLN A 169 16.67 7.41 -21.07
C GLN A 169 16.79 5.89 -21.25
N VAL A 170 15.67 5.24 -21.57
CA VAL A 170 15.78 4.09 -22.49
C VAL A 170 16.43 4.65 -23.76
N PRO A 171 17.61 4.15 -24.19
CA PRO A 171 18.27 4.66 -25.38
C PRO A 171 17.27 4.69 -26.55
N PRO A 172 17.08 5.82 -27.26
CA PRO A 172 16.11 5.94 -28.35
C PRO A 172 16.30 4.90 -29.47
N ALA A 173 17.49 4.29 -29.54
CA ALA A 173 17.82 3.24 -30.51
C ALA A 173 17.32 1.84 -30.11
N GLN A 174 16.83 1.64 -28.88
CA GLN A 174 16.34 0.35 -28.34
C GLN A 174 14.86 0.40 -27.91
N SER A 175 14.22 1.56 -27.97
CA SER A 175 12.81 1.77 -27.64
C SER A 175 11.96 2.00 -28.89
N GLY A 176 10.76 1.42 -28.92
CA GLY A 176 9.78 1.63 -29.98
C GLY A 176 9.78 0.57 -31.10
N PRO A 177 9.00 0.79 -32.17
CA PRO A 177 8.87 -0.18 -33.25
C PRO A 177 10.22 -0.42 -33.95
N GLN A 178 10.62 -1.69 -34.03
CA GLN A 178 11.81 -2.08 -34.79
C GLN A 178 11.71 -1.62 -36.26
N PRO A 179 12.84 -1.37 -36.95
CA PRO A 179 12.84 -1.05 -38.38
C PRO A 179 12.12 -2.12 -39.23
N GLY A 180 11.63 -1.72 -40.40
CA GLY A 180 10.88 -2.60 -41.31
C GLY A 180 9.38 -2.70 -41.01
N LYS A 181 8.61 -3.18 -41.99
CA LYS A 181 7.16 -3.33 -41.91
C LYS A 181 6.79 -4.55 -41.07
N ALA A 182 6.13 -4.31 -39.93
CA ALA A 182 5.57 -5.36 -39.11
C ALA A 182 4.62 -6.26 -39.92
N GLY A 183 4.74 -7.59 -39.76
CA GLY A 183 3.97 -8.58 -40.50
C GLY A 183 4.53 -8.91 -41.89
N ARG A 184 5.60 -8.23 -42.35
CA ARG A 184 6.32 -8.56 -43.59
C ARG A 184 7.80 -8.78 -43.34
N ASP A 185 8.47 -7.72 -42.88
CA ASP A 185 9.93 -7.71 -42.69
C ASP A 185 10.33 -8.23 -41.31
N ARG A 186 9.37 -8.27 -40.37
CA ARG A 186 9.54 -8.76 -39.00
C ARG A 186 8.18 -9.13 -38.37
N PRO A 187 8.16 -9.91 -37.27
CA PRO A 187 6.93 -10.19 -36.54
C PRO A 187 6.24 -8.92 -36.04
N ILE A 188 4.91 -8.98 -35.94
CA ILE A 188 4.12 -7.95 -35.26
C ILE A 188 4.29 -8.15 -33.75
N VAL A 189 4.78 -7.12 -33.05
CA VAL A 189 4.87 -7.14 -31.59
C VAL A 189 3.61 -6.50 -31.02
N ILE A 190 2.84 -7.26 -30.26
CA ILE A 190 1.61 -6.85 -29.60
C ILE A 190 1.86 -6.76 -28.10
N MET A 191 1.53 -5.62 -27.49
CA MET A 191 1.47 -5.48 -26.04
C MET A 191 0.00 -5.53 -25.63
N LEU A 192 -0.36 -6.49 -24.78
CA LEU A 192 -1.68 -6.54 -24.16
C LEU A 192 -1.62 -5.91 -22.78
N ASP A 193 -2.49 -4.95 -22.54
CA ASP A 193 -2.57 -4.23 -21.26
C ASP A 193 -3.90 -4.52 -20.57
N PRO A 194 -4.03 -5.64 -19.82
CA PRO A 194 -5.20 -5.87 -19.01
C PRO A 194 -5.22 -4.84 -17.86
N GLY A 195 -6.11 -3.85 -17.95
CA GLY A 195 -6.18 -2.76 -16.96
C GLY A 195 -6.41 -3.22 -15.51
N HIS A 196 -6.11 -2.33 -14.56
CA HIS A 196 -6.24 -2.55 -13.11
C HIS A 196 -5.34 -3.67 -12.57
N GLY A 197 -5.69 -4.25 -11.41
CA GLY A 197 -4.97 -5.34 -10.76
C GLY A 197 -4.56 -5.02 -9.33
N GLY A 198 -4.38 -6.05 -8.51
CA GLY A 198 -4.03 -5.89 -7.10
C GLY A 198 -5.09 -5.07 -6.34
N GLU A 199 -4.67 -4.00 -5.68
CA GLU A 199 -5.54 -3.08 -4.91
C GLU A 199 -6.60 -2.41 -5.79
N ASP A 200 -6.31 -2.16 -7.08
CA ASP A 200 -7.28 -1.58 -8.00
C ASP A 200 -8.16 -2.69 -8.61
N SER A 201 -9.43 -2.73 -8.23
CA SER A 201 -10.39 -3.69 -8.78
C SER A 201 -10.93 -3.32 -10.17
N GLY A 202 -10.74 -2.07 -10.60
CA GLY A 202 -11.56 -1.44 -11.62
C GLY A 202 -13.04 -1.40 -11.22
N ALA A 203 -13.92 -1.29 -12.21
CA ALA A 203 -15.36 -1.30 -11.99
C ALA A 203 -15.84 -2.61 -11.33
N VAL A 204 -16.79 -2.49 -10.41
CA VAL A 204 -17.45 -3.64 -9.77
C VAL A 204 -18.90 -3.70 -10.23
N GLY A 205 -19.25 -4.78 -10.93
CA GLY A 205 -20.61 -4.99 -11.43
C GLY A 205 -21.61 -5.23 -10.30
N LYS A 206 -22.91 -5.11 -10.62
CA LYS A 206 -24.03 -5.30 -9.68
C LYS A 206 -23.94 -6.63 -8.91
N TYR A 207 -23.47 -7.68 -9.57
CA TYR A 207 -23.29 -9.03 -9.00
C TYR A 207 -21.85 -9.33 -8.55
N LYS A 208 -21.07 -8.30 -8.21
CA LYS A 208 -19.70 -8.37 -7.65
C LYS A 208 -18.60 -8.88 -8.58
N THR A 209 -18.86 -9.05 -9.87
CA THR A 209 -17.80 -9.22 -10.87
C THR A 209 -16.87 -8.01 -10.86
N ARG A 210 -15.56 -8.24 -10.82
CA ARG A 210 -14.55 -7.18 -10.83
C ARG A 210 -13.93 -7.09 -12.22
N GLU A 211 -13.80 -5.88 -12.73
CA GLU A 211 -13.22 -5.61 -14.05
C GLU A 211 -11.83 -6.23 -14.20
N LYS A 212 -10.96 -6.06 -13.18
CA LYS A 212 -9.60 -6.62 -13.19
C LYS A 212 -9.51 -8.11 -13.50
N ASP A 213 -10.53 -8.88 -13.08
CA ASP A 213 -10.60 -10.33 -13.28
C ASP A 213 -11.01 -10.64 -14.73
N VAL A 214 -12.00 -9.92 -15.25
CA VAL A 214 -12.56 -10.11 -16.59
C VAL A 214 -11.54 -9.71 -17.66
N VAL A 215 -10.93 -8.53 -17.53
CA VAL A 215 -9.96 -8.04 -18.53
C VAL A 215 -8.70 -8.90 -18.57
N LEU A 216 -8.25 -9.43 -17.43
CA LEU A 216 -7.12 -10.39 -17.40
C LEU A 216 -7.48 -11.71 -18.08
N GLN A 217 -8.68 -12.24 -17.87
CA GLN A 217 -9.15 -13.46 -18.53
C GLN A 217 -9.26 -13.27 -20.04
N ILE A 218 -9.78 -12.13 -20.50
CA ILE A 218 -9.85 -11.78 -21.92
C ILE A 218 -8.44 -11.70 -22.51
N ALA A 219 -7.53 -10.98 -21.84
CA ALA A 219 -6.17 -10.79 -22.32
C ALA A 219 -5.39 -12.13 -22.41
N ARG A 220 -5.57 -13.05 -21.46
CA ARG A 220 -4.97 -14.40 -21.52
C ARG A 220 -5.52 -15.22 -22.69
N ARG A 221 -6.83 -15.14 -22.98
CA ARG A 221 -7.43 -15.82 -24.14
C ARG A 221 -6.89 -15.24 -25.44
N LEU A 222 -6.83 -13.91 -25.55
CA LEU A 222 -6.29 -13.22 -26.71
C LEU A 222 -4.80 -13.54 -26.92
N ARG A 223 -4.00 -13.54 -25.84
CA ARG A 223 -2.61 -13.97 -25.87
C ARG A 223 -2.46 -15.38 -26.45
N SER A 224 -3.25 -16.34 -25.94
CA SER A 224 -3.20 -17.73 -26.41
C SER A 224 -3.58 -17.89 -27.89
N LEU A 225 -4.42 -16.99 -28.43
CA LEU A 225 -4.71 -16.94 -29.87
C LEU A 225 -3.53 -16.35 -30.65
N ILE A 226 -2.97 -15.23 -30.20
CA ILE A 226 -1.83 -14.57 -30.87
C ILE A 226 -0.58 -15.47 -30.88
N GLU A 227 -0.33 -16.25 -29.81
CA GLU A 227 0.80 -17.19 -29.74
C GLU A 227 0.72 -18.32 -30.77
N LYS A 228 -0.45 -18.55 -31.39
CA LYS A 228 -0.62 -19.52 -32.50
C LYS A 228 -0.31 -18.91 -33.86
N GLU A 229 -0.21 -17.59 -33.94
CA GLU A 229 0.11 -16.87 -35.17
C GLU A 229 1.63 -16.77 -35.34
N GLY A 230 2.18 -17.52 -36.31
CA GLY A 230 3.63 -17.63 -36.49
C GLY A 230 4.37 -16.32 -36.83
N ASN A 231 3.64 -15.25 -37.19
CA ASN A 231 4.20 -13.94 -37.52
C ASN A 231 3.86 -12.86 -36.46
N MET A 232 3.45 -13.27 -35.27
CA MET A 232 3.15 -12.36 -34.16
C MET A 232 3.92 -12.75 -32.90
N LYS A 233 4.21 -11.75 -32.07
CA LYS A 233 4.81 -11.90 -30.76
C LYS A 233 4.00 -11.07 -29.77
N VAL A 234 3.59 -11.67 -28.66
CA VAL A 234 2.73 -11.01 -27.67
C VAL A 234 3.40 -10.94 -26.32
N TYR A 235 3.26 -9.79 -25.67
CA TYR A 235 3.65 -9.52 -24.30
C TYR A 235 2.44 -9.01 -23.51
N MET A 236 2.53 -9.07 -22.18
CA MET A 236 1.49 -8.54 -21.30
C MET A 236 2.13 -7.62 -20.27
N THR A 237 1.49 -6.49 -19.96
CA THR A 237 1.91 -5.60 -18.85
C THR A 237 1.79 -6.29 -17.49
N ARG A 238 0.79 -7.16 -17.35
CA ARG A 238 0.67 -8.11 -16.24
C ARG A 238 0.03 -9.43 -16.69
N ASN A 239 0.39 -10.52 -16.03
CA ASN A 239 -0.24 -11.83 -16.21
C ASN A 239 -0.70 -12.44 -14.88
N GLU A 240 -0.97 -11.62 -13.87
CA GLU A 240 -1.46 -12.00 -12.56
C GLU A 240 -2.23 -10.83 -11.92
N ASP A 241 -2.73 -11.01 -10.69
CA ASP A 241 -3.49 -10.00 -9.96
C ASP A 241 -2.56 -9.01 -9.23
N ILE A 242 -1.78 -8.27 -10.02
CA ILE A 242 -0.79 -7.28 -9.57
C ILE A 242 -1.17 -5.89 -10.09
N PHE A 243 -0.95 -4.86 -9.27
CA PHE A 243 -1.09 -3.47 -9.69
C PHE A 243 0.18 -2.99 -10.41
N ILE A 244 0.02 -2.40 -11.59
CA ILE A 244 1.11 -1.74 -12.33
C ILE A 244 0.74 -0.24 -12.43
N PRO A 245 1.62 0.68 -12.03
CA PRO A 245 1.39 2.13 -12.06
C PRO A 245 1.38 2.74 -13.47
#